data_AF-A0A165ZUH3-F1
#
_entry.id   AF-A0A165ZUH3-F1
#
_cell.length_a   1.000
_cell.length_b   1.000
_cell.length_c   1.000
_cell.angle_alpha   90.00
_cell.angle_beta   90.00
_cell.angle_gamma   90.00
#
_symmetry.space_group_name_H-M   'P 1'
#
loop_
_entity.id
_entity.type
_entity.pdbx_description
1 polymer ?
#
loop_
_entity_poly.entity_id
_entity_poly.type
_entity_poly.pdbx_seq_one_letter_code
_entity_poly.pdbx_strand_id
1 'polypeptide(L)'
;MTRYMPITGIDCIPATLLIDTEAPLDVLFETADYRIRTVTQVLENIAFRSDISSDTVVLTDFCKLLTTSLRDGCDVMDVIGRRLRAQAAE
;
A
#
# COMPACT_ATOMS: atom_id res chain seq x y z
N MET A 1 -16.41 2.44 12.15
CA MET A 1 -15.62 1.47 11.34
C MET A 1 -15.24 0.30 12.26
N THR A 2 -15.01 -0.90 11.73
CA THR A 2 -14.43 -1.98 12.56
C THR A 2 -12.97 -1.65 12.85
N ARG A 3 -12.52 -1.86 14.10
CA ARG A 3 -11.14 -1.51 14.50
C ARG A 3 -10.09 -2.10 13.56
N TYR A 4 -10.19 -3.40 13.28
CA TYR A 4 -9.32 -4.06 12.32
C TYR A 4 -10.01 -4.23 10.97
N MET A 5 -9.33 -3.80 9.90
CA MET A 5 -9.77 -3.94 8.51
C MET A 5 -8.75 -4.79 7.74
N PRO A 6 -9.15 -5.83 7.01
CA PRO A 6 -8.21 -6.58 6.18
C PRO A 6 -7.67 -5.72 5.04
N ILE A 7 -6.41 -5.94 4.68
CA ILE A 7 -5.86 -5.40 3.43
C ILE A 7 -6.55 -6.07 2.22
N THR A 8 -6.56 -5.37 1.09
CA THR A 8 -7.18 -5.86 -0.14
C THR A 8 -6.24 -6.78 -0.93
N GLY A 9 -6.81 -7.65 -1.78
CA GLY A 9 -6.05 -8.52 -2.68
C GLY A 9 -5.53 -9.82 -2.07
N ILE A 10 -5.92 -10.15 -0.83
CA ILE A 10 -5.71 -11.46 -0.21
C ILE A 10 -7.06 -12.00 0.28
N ASP A 11 -7.62 -12.97 -0.44
CA ASP A 11 -8.95 -13.54 -0.17
C ASP A 11 -8.90 -14.69 0.84
N CYS A 12 -8.13 -14.53 1.92
CA CYS A 12 -8.02 -15.54 2.97
C CYS A 12 -9.03 -15.30 4.10
N ILE A 13 -9.62 -16.38 4.62
CA ILE A 13 -10.50 -16.35 5.80
C ILE A 13 -9.98 -17.37 6.83
N PRO A 14 -9.58 -16.94 8.04
CA PRO A 14 -9.52 -15.54 8.50
C PRO A 14 -8.40 -14.74 7.83
N ALA A 15 -8.60 -13.43 7.71
CA ALA A 15 -7.55 -12.52 7.23
C ALA A 15 -6.43 -12.42 8.27
N THR A 16 -5.18 -12.50 7.82
CA THR A 16 -3.98 -12.48 8.68
C THR A 16 -3.27 -11.14 8.68
N LEU A 17 -3.47 -10.33 7.64
CA LEU A 17 -2.93 -8.98 7.52
C LEU A 17 -4.06 -7.96 7.65
N LEU A 18 -3.94 -7.10 8.66
CA LEU A 18 -4.98 -6.19 9.11
C LEU A 18 -4.40 -4.79 9.33
N ILE A 19 -5.19 -3.77 9.03
CA ILE A 19 -4.96 -2.37 9.35
C ILE A 19 -5.71 -2.06 10.65
N ASP A 20 -5.03 -1.54 11.67
CA ASP A 20 -5.68 -0.94 12.84
C ASP A 20 -6.21 0.45 12.44
N THR A 21 -7.49 0.52 12.11
CA THR A 21 -8.13 1.75 11.62
C THR A 21 -8.21 2.84 12.68
N GLU A 22 -8.04 2.50 13.96
CA GLU A 22 -8.06 3.42 15.09
C GLU A 22 -6.66 3.93 15.49
N ALA A 23 -5.59 3.44 14.84
CA ALA A 23 -4.23 3.94 15.07
C ALA A 23 -4.11 5.46 14.84
N PRO A 24 -3.14 6.18 15.44
CA PRO A 24 -2.96 7.61 15.20
C PRO A 24 -2.83 7.96 13.70
N LEU A 25 -3.40 9.09 13.27
CA LEU A 25 -3.44 9.47 11.84
C LEU A 25 -2.04 9.67 11.26
N ASP A 26 -1.11 10.22 12.04
CA ASP A 26 0.30 10.38 11.69
C ASP A 26 0.98 9.01 11.48
N VAL A 27 0.71 8.04 12.34
CA VAL A 27 1.26 6.68 12.19
C VAL A 27 0.71 5.98 10.94
N LEU A 28 -0.59 6.12 10.67
CA LEU A 28 -1.18 5.62 9.42
C LEU A 28 -0.58 6.32 8.20
N PHE A 29 -0.43 7.64 8.26
CA PHE A 29 0.13 8.44 7.18
C PHE A 29 1.57 8.03 6.86
N GLU A 30 2.46 8.00 7.87
CA GLU A 30 3.85 7.59 7.70
C GLU A 30 3.95 6.16 7.13
N THR A 31 3.07 5.25 7.54
CA THR A 31 3.01 3.88 7.02
C THR A 31 2.65 3.85 5.53
N ALA A 32 1.60 4.60 5.14
CA ALA A 32 1.17 4.69 3.76
C ALA A 32 2.22 5.37 2.88
N ASP A 33 2.73 6.50 3.34
CA ASP A 33 3.72 7.34 2.67
C ASP A 33 5.02 6.57 2.41
N TYR A 34 5.55 5.87 3.42
CA TYR A 34 6.75 5.06 3.26
C TYR A 34 6.60 4.01 2.15
N ARG A 35 5.48 3.28 2.12
CA ARG A 35 5.22 2.22 1.14
C ARG A 35 5.06 2.78 -0.26
N ILE A 36 4.22 3.80 -0.43
CA ILE A 36 3.96 4.42 -1.73
C ILE A 36 5.24 5.07 -2.28
N ARG A 37 5.94 5.86 -1.46
CA ARG A 37 7.18 6.55 -1.88
C ARG A 37 8.27 5.55 -2.26
N THR A 38 8.41 4.45 -1.52
CA THR A 38 9.39 3.40 -1.86
C THR A 38 9.09 2.78 -3.22
N VAL A 39 7.82 2.44 -3.50
CA VAL A 39 7.41 1.91 -4.81
C VAL A 39 7.66 2.94 -5.92
N THR A 40 7.29 4.20 -5.70
CA THR A 40 7.54 5.29 -6.66
C THR A 40 9.02 5.42 -6.98
N GLN A 41 9.89 5.47 -5.98
CA GLN A 41 11.33 5.60 -6.18
C GLN A 41 11.90 4.44 -7.01
N VAL A 42 11.40 3.22 -6.78
CA VAL A 42 11.80 2.05 -7.56
C VAL A 42 11.32 2.15 -9.01
N LEU A 43 10.06 2.52 -9.22
CA LEU A 43 9.49 2.68 -10.57
C LEU A 43 10.18 3.81 -11.36
N GLU A 44 10.50 4.92 -10.71
CA GLU A 44 11.29 6.00 -11.31
C GLU A 44 12.67 5.50 -11.74
N ASN A 45 13.37 4.77 -10.86
CA ASN A 45 14.67 4.19 -11.17
C ASN A 45 14.62 3.21 -12.35
N ILE A 46 13.51 2.48 -12.53
CA ILE A 46 13.27 1.61 -13.70
C ILE A 46 13.04 2.48 -14.94
N ALA A 47 12.16 3.48 -14.86
CA ALA A 47 11.77 4.32 -15.98
C ALA A 47 12.94 5.13 -16.56
N PHE A 48 13.93 5.50 -15.72
CA PHE A 48 15.12 6.25 -16.14
C PHE A 48 16.30 5.36 -16.54
N ARG A 49 16.21 4.03 -16.45
CA ARG A 49 17.25 3.13 -16.95
C ARG A 49 17.08 2.88 -18.45
N SER A 50 18.15 3.10 -19.21
CA SER A 50 18.23 2.86 -20.65
C SER A 50 18.13 1.37 -21.02
N ASP A 51 18.53 0.50 -20.11
CA ASP A 51 18.61 -0.94 -20.30
C ASP A 51 18.26 -1.68 -19.00
N ILE A 52 17.22 -2.51 -19.08
CA ILE A 52 16.88 -3.46 -18.01
C ILE A 52 17.06 -4.85 -18.61
N SER A 53 18.25 -5.41 -18.43
CA SER A 53 18.49 -6.83 -18.70
C SER A 53 17.91 -7.63 -17.54
N SER A 54 16.77 -8.28 -17.75
CA SER A 54 16.11 -9.13 -16.76
C SER A 54 15.27 -10.20 -17.45
N ASP A 55 15.30 -11.42 -16.92
CA ASP A 55 14.42 -12.48 -17.39
C ASP A 55 12.95 -12.15 -17.09
N THR A 56 12.03 -12.56 -17.96
CA THR A 56 10.59 -12.25 -17.86
C THR A 56 9.95 -12.73 -16.55
N VAL A 57 10.46 -13.83 -15.98
CA VAL A 57 10.05 -14.35 -14.67
C VAL A 57 10.41 -13.38 -13.55
N VAL A 58 11.64 -12.86 -13.55
CA VAL A 58 12.12 -11.90 -12.55
C VAL A 58 11.35 -10.59 -12.63
N LEU A 59 11.06 -10.11 -13.85
CA LEU A 59 10.24 -8.91 -14.03
C LEU A 59 8.82 -9.11 -13.49
N THR A 60 8.22 -10.27 -13.74
CA THR A 60 6.86 -10.60 -13.28
C THR A 60 6.77 -10.62 -11.75
N ASP A 61 7.71 -11.28 -11.08
CA ASP A 61 7.72 -11.35 -9.61
C ASP A 61 8.04 -10.00 -8.98
N PHE A 62 8.87 -9.19 -9.63
CA PHE A 62 9.12 -7.82 -9.22
C PHE A 62 7.88 -6.94 -9.35
N CYS A 63 7.15 -7.04 -10.46
CA CYS A 63 5.86 -6.34 -10.63
C CYS A 63 4.85 -6.74 -9.55
N LYS A 64 4.77 -8.03 -9.18
CA LYS A 64 3.91 -8.49 -8.08
C LYS A 64 4.32 -7.84 -6.75
N LEU A 65 5.61 -7.83 -6.42
CA LEU A 65 6.14 -7.21 -5.21
C LEU A 65 5.76 -5.72 -5.12
N LEU A 66 5.96 -4.97 -6.21
CA LEU A 66 5.62 -3.54 -6.28
C LEU A 66 4.11 -3.32 -6.17
N THR A 67 3.31 -4.14 -6.84
CA THR A 67 1.84 -4.04 -6.83
C THR A 67 1.28 -4.30 -5.44
N THR A 68 1.77 -5.33 -4.73
CA THR A 68 1.37 -5.61 -3.35
C THR A 68 1.73 -4.46 -2.43
N SER A 69 2.97 -3.96 -2.51
CA SER A 69 3.43 -2.87 -1.65
C SER A 69 2.66 -1.57 -1.88
N LEU A 70 2.34 -1.25 -3.14
CA LEU A 70 1.53 -0.09 -3.51
C LEU A 70 0.10 -0.23 -3.00
N ARG A 71 -0.50 -1.41 -3.18
CA ARG A 71 -1.86 -1.71 -2.70
C ARG A 71 -1.97 -1.55 -1.19
N ASP A 72 -1.02 -2.12 -0.44
CA ASP A 72 -0.99 -1.97 1.02
C ASP A 72 -0.96 -0.48 1.43
N GLY A 73 -0.15 0.33 0.75
CA GLY A 73 -0.11 1.78 0.99
C GLY A 73 -1.43 2.48 0.65
N CYS A 74 -2.07 2.11 -0.47
CA CYS A 74 -3.36 2.64 -0.87
C CYS A 74 -4.49 2.26 0.09
N ASP A 75 -4.49 1.04 0.63
CA ASP A 75 -5.49 0.61 1.62
C ASP A 75 -5.41 1.47 2.90
N VAL A 76 -4.19 1.77 3.36
CA VAL A 76 -3.98 2.65 4.51
C VAL A 76 -4.42 4.08 4.19
N MET A 77 -4.14 4.59 2.98
CA MET A 77 -4.65 5.90 2.53
C MET A 77 -6.17 5.97 2.48
N ASP A 78 -6.85 4.90 2.08
CA ASP A 78 -8.31 4.84 2.09
C ASP A 78 -8.86 4.91 3.51
N VAL A 79 -8.24 4.22 4.47
CA VAL A 79 -8.58 4.33 5.90
C VAL A 79 -8.44 5.77 6.39
N ILE A 80 -7.34 6.45 6.07
CA ILE A 80 -7.13 7.88 6.39
C ILE A 80 -8.25 8.72 5.76
N GLY A 81 -8.51 8.55 4.47
CA GLY A 81 -9.53 9.31 3.74
C GLY A 81 -10.95 9.10 4.27
N ARG A 82 -11.30 7.89 4.72
CA ARG A 82 -12.59 7.62 5.39
C ARG A 82 -12.69 8.35 6.73
N ARG A 83 -11.61 8.37 7.52
CA ARG A 83 -11.58 9.06 8.82
C ARG A 83 -11.67 10.57 8.70
N LEU A 84 -10.91 11.17 7.79
CA LEU A 84 -10.96 12.60 7.54
C LEU A 84 -12.36 13.04 7.08
N ARG A 85 -13.02 12.24 6.21
CA ARG A 85 -14.41 12.50 5.80
C ARG A 85 -15.41 12.40 6.95
N ALA A 86 -15.22 11.44 7.87
CA ALA A 86 -16.06 11.32 9.05
C ALA A 86 -15.90 12.53 9.98
N GLN A 87 -14.67 12.96 10.25
CA GLN A 87 -14.37 14.15 11.06
C GLN A 87 -14.92 15.44 10.46
N ALA A 88 -14.92 15.57 9.12
CA ALA A 88 -15.45 16.74 8.44
C ALA A 88 -16.99 16.78 8.39
N ALA A 89 -17.66 15.67 8.69
CA ALA A 89 -19.13 15.57 8.73
C ALA A 89 -19.71 15.81 10.14
N GLU A 90 -18.83 15.95 11.15
CA GLU A 90 -19.15 16.33 12.53
C GLU A 90 -19.11 17.86 12.71
#